data_AF-A0A8T6UR37-F1
#
_entry.id   AF-A0A8T6UR37-F1
#
_cell.length_a   1.000
_cell.length_b   1.000
_cell.length_c   1.000
_cell.angle_alpha   90.00
_cell.angle_beta   90.00
_cell.angle_gamma   90.00
#
_symmetry.space_group_name_H-M   'P 1'
#
loop_
_entity.id
_entity.type
_entity.pdbx_description
1 polymer ?
#
loop_
_entity_poly.entity_id
_entity_poly.type
_entity_poly.pdbx_seq_one_letter_code
_entity_poly.pdbx_strand_id
1 'polypeptide(L)'
;SRHIYNKLLTVRSRLLAEVKNKKQFLSQWNYQKIPCIEMVKKPVHQCPCIPPSGCYMWRSKYEIPEPLTSNFRHVIQYVSNLSGSEIFDETIFPMVKYRSGNKYTSQRNEFFFENRYLWIISKKNETGEDEMYRVVSLSALFEDPSAVEQFIDFCKDGACKGCCPEDDCTSMLDKEFPLDNDLIERAVLMAMQELIELPAKLTKEDASSDTRDNLTQESK
;
A
#
# COMPACT_ATOMS: atom_id res chain seq x y z
N SER A 1 18.48 13.65 -7.92
CA SER A 1 17.84 13.30 -6.63
C SER A 1 16.67 12.32 -6.81
N ARG A 2 15.64 12.63 -7.64
CA ARG A 2 14.46 11.76 -7.84
C ARG A 2 14.77 10.29 -8.18
N HIS A 3 15.75 10.05 -9.06
CA HIS A 3 16.15 8.69 -9.44
C HIS A 3 16.70 7.88 -8.25
N ILE A 4 17.52 8.51 -7.39
CA ILE A 4 18.08 7.88 -6.19
C ILE A 4 16.97 7.48 -5.23
N TYR A 5 16.02 8.39 -4.99
CA TYR A 5 14.86 8.11 -4.12
C TYR A 5 14.00 6.95 -4.64
N ASN A 6 13.67 6.94 -5.94
CA ASN A 6 12.91 5.83 -6.54
C ASN A 6 13.64 4.48 -6.38
N LYS A 7 14.97 4.48 -6.46
CA LYS A 7 15.78 3.27 -6.24
C LYS A 7 15.78 2.84 -4.77
N LEU A 8 15.88 3.78 -3.84
CA LEU A 8 15.73 3.48 -2.41
C LEU A 8 14.36 2.90 -2.08
N LEU A 9 13.28 3.45 -2.65
CA LEU A 9 11.93 2.89 -2.53
C LEU A 9 11.88 1.45 -3.02
N THR A 10 12.40 1.19 -4.22
CA THR A 10 12.44 -0.16 -4.82
C THR A 10 13.20 -1.15 -3.93
N VAL A 11 14.37 -0.76 -3.42
CA VAL A 11 15.21 -1.59 -2.56
C VAL A 11 14.55 -1.85 -1.22
N ARG A 12 13.93 -0.82 -0.61
CA ARG A 12 13.14 -0.96 0.63
C ARG A 12 11.99 -1.95 0.44
N SER A 13 11.20 -1.77 -0.60
CA SER A 13 10.07 -2.65 -0.94
C SER A 13 10.54 -4.11 -1.07
N ARG A 14 11.67 -4.33 -1.77
CA ARG A 14 12.28 -5.67 -1.91
C ARG A 14 12.72 -6.25 -0.56
N LEU A 15 13.41 -5.47 0.26
CA LEU A 15 13.90 -5.90 1.58
C LEU A 15 12.76 -6.29 2.53
N LEU A 16 11.76 -5.41 2.66
CA LEU A 16 10.62 -5.65 3.53
C LEU A 16 9.81 -6.87 3.05
N ALA A 17 9.64 -7.02 1.73
CA ALA A 17 9.01 -8.20 1.15
C ALA A 17 9.83 -9.48 1.43
N GLU A 18 11.15 -9.45 1.31
CA GLU A 18 12.01 -10.60 1.65
C GLU A 18 11.87 -11.02 3.12
N VAL A 19 11.92 -10.06 4.04
CA VAL A 19 11.79 -10.33 5.49
C VAL A 19 10.42 -10.93 5.79
N LYS A 20 9.34 -10.37 5.22
CA LYS A 20 7.99 -10.95 5.35
C LYS A 20 7.84 -12.29 4.68
N ASN A 21 8.42 -12.50 3.51
CA ASN A 21 8.37 -13.77 2.80
C ASN A 21 9.06 -14.89 3.62
N LYS A 22 10.12 -14.54 4.35
CA LYS A 22 10.81 -15.41 5.32
C LYS A 22 10.10 -15.55 6.66
N LYS A 23 8.92 -14.93 6.83
CA LYS A 23 8.13 -14.89 8.07
C LYS A 23 8.90 -14.35 9.27
N GLN A 24 9.87 -13.47 9.03
CA GLN A 24 10.62 -12.81 10.09
C GLN A 24 9.78 -11.67 10.70
N PHE A 25 10.07 -11.35 11.96
CA PHE A 25 9.45 -10.22 12.63
C PHE A 25 9.89 -8.92 11.96
N LEU A 26 8.95 -7.99 11.76
CA LEU A 26 9.25 -6.61 11.39
C LEU A 26 8.71 -5.71 12.47
N SER A 27 9.47 -4.67 12.79
CA SER A 27 9.09 -3.72 13.80
C SER A 27 7.81 -2.96 13.43
N GLN A 28 7.08 -2.51 14.44
CA GLN A 28 5.88 -1.70 14.24
C GLN A 28 6.21 -0.33 13.64
N TRP A 29 7.43 0.16 13.83
CA TRP A 29 7.94 1.42 13.28
C TRP A 29 8.05 1.40 11.73
N ASN A 30 8.07 0.21 11.10
CA ASN A 30 8.05 0.12 9.65
C ASN A 30 6.65 0.32 9.06
N TYR A 31 5.60 0.31 9.87
CA TYR A 31 4.22 0.44 9.41
C TYR A 31 3.80 1.91 9.39
N GLN A 32 3.21 2.34 8.28
CA GLN A 32 2.62 3.66 8.17
C GLN A 32 1.13 3.56 8.44
N LYS A 33 0.57 4.59 9.08
CA LYS A 33 -0.84 4.65 9.45
C LYS A 33 -1.53 5.81 8.74
N ILE A 34 -2.65 5.54 8.11
CA ILE A 34 -3.62 6.53 7.65
C ILE A 34 -4.78 6.52 8.66
N PRO A 35 -4.91 7.55 9.51
CA PRO A 35 -5.83 7.49 10.64
C PRO A 35 -7.30 7.75 10.28
N CYS A 36 -7.61 8.56 9.26
CA CYS A 36 -8.97 9.00 8.99
C CYS A 36 -9.33 8.96 7.49
N ILE A 37 -9.40 7.75 6.92
CA ILE A 37 -9.84 7.53 5.54
C ILE A 37 -11.34 7.82 5.45
N GLU A 38 -11.72 8.85 4.68
CA GLU A 38 -13.12 9.17 4.39
C GLU A 38 -13.73 8.12 3.45
N MET A 39 -14.91 7.62 3.80
CA MET A 39 -15.64 6.60 3.06
C MET A 39 -16.95 7.16 2.50
N VAL A 40 -17.28 6.77 1.28
CA VAL A 40 -18.48 7.15 0.55
C VAL A 40 -19.29 5.92 0.16
N LYS A 41 -20.61 6.03 0.26
CA LYS A 41 -21.53 4.97 -0.16
C LYS A 41 -21.58 4.92 -1.69
N LYS A 42 -21.21 3.78 -2.27
CA LYS A 42 -21.22 3.54 -3.72
C LYS A 42 -21.95 2.25 -4.06
N PRO A 43 -22.59 2.17 -5.23
CA PRO A 43 -23.15 0.90 -5.71
C PRO A 43 -22.04 -0.14 -5.85
N VAL A 44 -22.39 -1.42 -5.65
CA VAL A 44 -21.46 -2.54 -5.79
C VAL A 44 -20.91 -2.68 -7.20
N HIS A 45 -21.73 -2.42 -8.22
CA HIS A 45 -21.30 -2.45 -9.62
C HIS A 45 -20.62 -1.13 -9.97
N GLN A 46 -19.50 -1.23 -10.68
CA GLN A 46 -18.73 -0.08 -11.16
C GLN A 46 -19.05 0.29 -12.63
N CYS A 47 -19.95 -0.46 -13.28
CA CYS A 47 -20.33 -0.22 -14.67
C CYS A 47 -21.26 1.01 -14.77
N PRO A 48 -20.86 2.09 -15.47
CA PRO A 48 -21.65 3.33 -15.55
C PRO A 48 -22.96 3.17 -16.33
N CYS A 49 -23.09 2.11 -17.14
CA CYS A 49 -24.25 1.84 -17.97
C CYS A 49 -25.36 1.04 -17.28
N ILE A 50 -25.12 0.52 -16.06
CA ILE A 50 -26.09 -0.33 -15.35
C ILE A 50 -26.76 0.51 -14.25
N PRO A 51 -28.11 0.55 -14.18
CA PRO A 51 -28.80 1.26 -13.11
C PRO A 51 -28.50 0.62 -11.75
N PRO A 52 -28.55 1.42 -10.66
CA PRO A 52 -28.18 0.95 -9.35
C PRO A 52 -29.04 -0.23 -8.89
N SER A 53 -28.41 -1.40 -8.72
CA SER A 53 -29.02 -2.66 -8.29
C SER A 53 -29.52 -2.69 -6.83
N GLY A 54 -29.61 -1.54 -6.16
CA GLY A 54 -30.04 -1.41 -4.76
C GLY A 54 -29.02 -1.86 -3.70
N CYS A 55 -27.95 -2.54 -4.10
CA CYS A 55 -26.86 -2.94 -3.20
C CYS A 55 -25.76 -1.87 -3.18
N TYR A 56 -25.39 -1.44 -1.97
CA TYR A 56 -24.36 -0.43 -1.74
C TYR A 56 -23.26 -0.97 -0.82
N MET A 57 -22.05 -0.46 -0.99
CA MET A 57 -20.91 -0.70 -0.10
C MET A 57 -20.21 0.62 0.20
N TRP A 58 -19.41 0.62 1.26
CA TRP A 58 -18.56 1.76 1.62
C TRP A 58 -17.25 1.66 0.86
N ARG A 59 -16.89 2.70 0.14
CA ARG A 59 -15.63 2.80 -0.61
C ARG A 59 -14.87 4.04 -0.15
N SER A 60 -13.55 4.01 -0.06
CA SER A 60 -12.76 5.21 0.16
C SER A 60 -13.11 6.30 -0.87
N LYS A 61 -13.10 7.55 -0.43
CA LYS A 61 -13.31 8.71 -1.31
C LYS A 61 -12.14 8.85 -2.28
N TYR A 62 -10.93 8.75 -1.75
CA TYR A 62 -9.66 8.88 -2.46
C TYR A 62 -8.96 7.53 -2.65
N GLU A 63 -8.04 7.49 -3.62
CA GLU A 63 -7.20 6.32 -3.89
C GLU A 63 -6.18 6.12 -2.77
N ILE A 64 -6.09 4.90 -2.26
CA ILE A 64 -5.18 4.54 -1.19
C ILE A 64 -3.81 4.24 -1.81
N PRO A 65 -2.69 4.73 -1.20
CA PRO A 65 -1.35 4.35 -1.61
C PRO A 65 -1.17 2.83 -1.63
N GLU A 66 -0.35 2.32 -2.54
CA GLU A 66 -0.24 0.88 -2.75
C GLU A 66 0.46 0.22 -1.56
N PRO A 67 -0.19 -0.73 -0.86
CA PRO A 67 0.45 -1.52 0.17
C PRO A 67 1.39 -2.55 -0.47
N LEU A 68 2.51 -2.82 0.20
CA LEU A 68 3.44 -3.86 -0.18
C LEU A 68 2.75 -5.22 -0.25
N THR A 69 3.18 -6.05 -1.18
CA THR A 69 2.69 -7.43 -1.32
C THR A 69 3.77 -8.43 -0.91
N SER A 70 3.38 -9.47 -0.18
CA SER A 70 4.24 -10.57 0.26
C SER A 70 3.49 -11.88 0.13
N ASN A 71 4.12 -12.92 -0.45
CA ASN A 71 3.56 -14.27 -0.60
C ASN A 71 2.04 -14.29 -0.93
N PHE A 72 1.61 -13.47 -1.89
CA PHE A 72 0.23 -13.35 -2.40
C PHE A 72 -0.80 -12.56 -1.56
N ARG A 73 -0.38 -11.80 -0.54
CA ARG A 73 -1.28 -10.90 0.21
C ARG A 73 -0.65 -9.54 0.42
N HIS A 74 -1.50 -8.54 0.65
CA HIS A 74 -1.05 -7.22 1.06
C HIS A 74 -0.51 -7.30 2.49
N VAL A 75 0.59 -6.58 2.77
CA VAL A 75 1.19 -6.53 4.11
C VAL A 75 0.49 -5.46 4.94
N ILE A 76 -0.69 -5.83 5.42
CA ILE A 76 -1.57 -4.97 6.22
C ILE A 76 -1.46 -5.40 7.68
N GLN A 77 -1.32 -4.43 8.57
CA GLN A 77 -1.36 -4.68 10.01
C GLN A 77 -2.79 -4.74 10.51
N TYR A 78 -3.60 -3.73 10.18
CA TYR A 78 -5.03 -3.70 10.47
C TYR A 78 -5.74 -2.66 9.59
N VAL A 79 -7.03 -2.92 9.38
CA VAL A 79 -8.04 -1.91 9.05
C VAL A 79 -9.00 -1.91 10.23
N SER A 80 -9.34 -0.74 10.77
CA SER A 80 -10.22 -0.63 11.94
C SER A 80 -11.10 0.60 11.91
N ASN A 81 -12.08 0.64 12.81
CA ASN A 81 -12.76 1.90 13.14
C ASN A 81 -11.78 2.85 13.86
N LEU A 82 -12.20 4.10 14.08
CA LEU A 82 -11.36 5.12 14.75
C LEU A 82 -10.91 4.70 16.16
N SER A 83 -11.75 3.95 16.87
CA SER A 83 -11.45 3.48 18.24
C SER A 83 -10.57 2.22 18.29
N GLY A 84 -10.36 1.55 17.16
CA GLY A 84 -9.67 0.24 17.11
C GLY A 84 -10.47 -0.92 17.71
N SER A 85 -11.74 -0.72 18.08
CA SER A 85 -12.58 -1.75 18.70
C SER A 85 -13.12 -2.76 17.69
N GLU A 86 -13.28 -2.34 16.43
CA GLU A 86 -13.70 -3.19 15.33
C GLU A 86 -12.58 -3.28 14.31
N ILE A 87 -12.11 -4.50 14.07
CA ILE A 87 -11.10 -4.81 13.06
C ILE A 87 -11.82 -5.44 11.86
N PHE A 88 -11.39 -5.05 10.67
CA PHE A 88 -11.91 -5.58 9.42
C PHE A 88 -10.95 -6.64 8.88
N ASP A 89 -11.48 -7.80 8.50
CA ASP A 89 -10.72 -8.90 7.91
C ASP A 89 -10.54 -8.71 6.39
N GLU A 90 -9.37 -9.01 5.85
CA GLU A 90 -9.14 -8.94 4.40
C GLU A 90 -9.91 -10.04 3.66
N THR A 91 -10.61 -9.69 2.58
CA THR A 91 -11.35 -10.61 1.71
C THR A 91 -11.15 -10.27 0.23
N ILE A 92 -11.79 -11.03 -0.66
CA ILE A 92 -11.82 -10.76 -2.10
C ILE A 92 -13.26 -10.60 -2.58
N PHE A 93 -13.47 -9.75 -3.59
CA PHE A 93 -14.79 -9.44 -4.12
C PHE A 93 -15.68 -10.67 -4.47
N PRO A 94 -15.15 -11.75 -5.08
CA PRO A 94 -15.96 -12.94 -5.36
C PRO A 94 -16.46 -13.69 -4.12
N MET A 95 -15.85 -13.49 -2.95
CA MET A 95 -16.26 -14.15 -1.70
C MET A 95 -17.48 -13.49 -1.06
N VAL A 96 -17.75 -12.23 -1.40
CA VAL A 96 -18.85 -11.43 -0.84
C VAL A 96 -20.21 -12.09 -1.05
N LYS A 97 -20.44 -12.72 -2.21
CA LYS A 97 -21.71 -13.42 -2.50
C LYS A 97 -21.97 -14.63 -1.59
N TYR A 98 -20.92 -15.24 -1.05
CA TYR A 98 -21.04 -16.42 -0.18
C TYR A 98 -21.27 -16.06 1.29
N ARG A 99 -21.21 -14.77 1.63
CA ARG A 99 -21.34 -14.27 3.00
C ARG A 99 -22.76 -14.40 3.54
N SER A 100 -23.78 -14.10 2.72
CA SER A 100 -25.18 -14.09 3.15
C SER A 100 -25.68 -15.44 3.65
N GLY A 101 -25.11 -16.55 3.16
CA GLY A 101 -25.47 -17.91 3.56
C GLY A 101 -24.70 -18.46 4.76
N ASN A 102 -23.66 -17.76 5.26
CA ASN A 102 -22.76 -18.30 6.26
C ASN A 102 -22.96 -17.64 7.64
N LYS A 103 -23.40 -18.45 8.60
CA LYS A 103 -23.68 -18.03 9.99
C LYS A 103 -22.49 -17.37 10.69
N TYR A 104 -21.26 -17.72 10.33
CA TYR A 104 -20.05 -17.26 11.03
C TYR A 104 -19.36 -16.06 10.37
N THR A 105 -19.53 -15.89 9.05
CA THR A 105 -18.90 -14.77 8.30
C THR A 105 -19.88 -13.63 8.04
N SER A 106 -21.20 -13.86 8.08
CA SER A 106 -22.21 -12.80 7.96
C SER A 106 -22.04 -11.67 8.98
N GLN A 107 -21.54 -11.99 10.19
CA GLN A 107 -21.37 -11.05 11.29
C GLN A 107 -20.01 -10.33 11.34
N ARG A 108 -19.07 -10.67 10.45
CA ARG A 108 -17.72 -10.07 10.46
C ARG A 108 -17.65 -8.87 9.53
N ASN A 109 -16.91 -7.85 9.94
CA ASN A 109 -16.59 -6.77 9.04
C ASN A 109 -15.39 -7.17 8.19
N GLU A 110 -15.48 -6.92 6.89
CA GLU A 110 -14.43 -7.31 5.94
C GLU A 110 -14.07 -6.12 5.06
N PHE A 111 -12.86 -6.15 4.51
CA PHE A 111 -12.40 -5.17 3.53
C PHE A 111 -11.69 -5.83 2.36
N PHE A 112 -11.64 -5.13 1.23
CA PHE A 112 -10.83 -5.54 0.08
C PHE A 112 -10.35 -4.30 -0.68
N PHE A 113 -9.31 -4.48 -1.49
CA PHE A 113 -8.84 -3.46 -2.42
C PHE A 113 -9.33 -3.75 -3.82
N GLU A 114 -9.85 -2.73 -4.50
CA GLU A 114 -10.23 -2.82 -5.92
C GLU A 114 -10.02 -1.46 -6.58
N ASN A 115 -9.31 -1.43 -7.71
CA ASN A 115 -8.97 -0.22 -8.46
C ASN A 115 -8.31 0.87 -7.60
N ARG A 116 -7.42 0.47 -6.67
CA ARG A 116 -6.74 1.36 -5.69
C ARG A 116 -7.66 2.04 -4.68
N TYR A 117 -8.90 1.59 -4.54
CA TYR A 117 -9.81 2.03 -3.48
C TYR A 117 -9.96 0.96 -2.42
N LEU A 118 -10.13 1.39 -1.17
CA LEU A 118 -10.51 0.51 -0.07
C LEU A 118 -12.02 0.36 -0.06
N TRP A 119 -12.50 -0.88 -0.09
CA TRP A 119 -13.91 -1.21 0.05
C TRP A 119 -14.15 -1.91 1.37
N ILE A 120 -15.24 -1.55 2.04
CA ILE A 120 -15.68 -2.14 3.31
C ILE A 120 -17.04 -2.77 3.15
N ILE A 121 -17.13 -3.98 3.68
CA ILE A 121 -18.34 -4.79 3.74
C ILE A 121 -18.78 -4.85 5.19
N SER A 122 -19.71 -3.96 5.54
CA SER A 122 -20.27 -3.88 6.88
C SER A 122 -21.09 -5.12 7.23
N LYS A 123 -21.06 -5.52 8.49
CA LYS A 123 -22.11 -6.36 9.07
C LYS A 123 -23.43 -5.60 9.09
N LYS A 124 -24.52 -6.37 9.07
CA LYS A 124 -25.85 -5.82 9.32
C LYS A 124 -26.01 -5.59 10.82
N ASN A 125 -26.53 -4.43 11.19
CA ASN A 125 -26.90 -4.13 12.57
C ASN A 125 -28.20 -4.88 12.98
N GLU A 126 -28.61 -4.73 14.24
CA GLU A 126 -29.81 -5.37 14.78
C GLU A 126 -31.11 -4.96 14.05
N THR A 127 -31.13 -3.78 13.43
CA THR A 127 -32.24 -3.29 12.59
C THR A 127 -32.16 -3.78 11.13
N GLY A 128 -31.15 -4.58 10.77
CA GLY A 128 -30.98 -5.16 9.44
C GLY A 128 -30.37 -4.22 8.39
N GLU A 129 -29.91 -3.05 8.81
CA GLU A 129 -29.27 -2.02 7.99
C GLU A 129 -27.74 -2.14 8.03
N ASP A 130 -27.07 -1.63 6.99
CA ASP A 130 -25.60 -1.64 6.92
C ASP A 130 -25.03 -0.62 7.90
N GLU A 131 -24.10 -1.06 8.76
CA GLU A 131 -23.39 -0.16 9.66
C GLU A 131 -22.60 0.90 8.89
N MET A 132 -22.70 2.15 9.35
CA MET A 132 -22.15 3.31 8.67
C MET A 132 -20.71 3.58 9.11
N TYR A 133 -19.76 3.20 8.27
CA TYR A 133 -18.35 3.54 8.45
C TYR A 133 -18.02 4.79 7.64
N ARG A 134 -18.21 5.98 8.23
CA ARG A 134 -17.82 7.25 7.56
C ARG A 134 -16.31 7.42 7.47
N VAL A 135 -15.60 6.96 8.50
CA VAL A 135 -14.16 7.13 8.64
C VAL A 135 -13.55 5.85 9.19
N VAL A 136 -12.45 5.40 8.59
CA VAL A 136 -11.70 4.21 9.02
C VAL A 136 -10.20 4.49 9.11
N SER A 137 -9.51 3.69 9.90
CA SER A 137 -8.05 3.72 10.04
C SER A 137 -7.44 2.51 9.34
N LEU A 138 -6.33 2.73 8.65
CA LEU A 138 -5.52 1.68 7.98
C LEU A 138 -4.07 1.79 8.47
N SER A 139 -3.48 0.65 8.83
CA SER A 139 -2.05 0.53 9.08
C SER A 139 -1.48 -0.58 8.20
N ALA A 140 -0.48 -0.27 7.38
CA ALA A 140 0.14 -1.20 6.45
C ALA A 140 1.60 -0.83 6.17
N LEU A 141 2.34 -1.75 5.55
CA LEU A 141 3.58 -1.39 4.89
C LEU A 141 3.24 -0.90 3.49
N PHE A 142 3.54 0.36 3.17
CA PHE A 142 3.30 0.92 1.84
C PHE A 142 4.57 0.91 1.00
N GLU A 143 4.42 0.84 -0.32
CA GLU A 143 5.57 0.92 -1.25
C GLU A 143 6.28 2.26 -1.13
N ASP A 144 5.50 3.35 -1.11
CA ASP A 144 5.97 4.72 -0.94
C ASP A 144 5.43 5.34 0.36
N PRO A 145 6.26 5.48 1.40
CA PRO A 145 5.87 6.15 2.64
C PRO A 145 5.47 7.61 2.45
N SER A 146 6.07 8.32 1.48
CA SER A 146 5.78 9.74 1.25
C SER A 146 4.36 9.96 0.71
N ALA A 147 3.86 9.02 -0.09
CA ALA A 147 2.48 9.04 -0.56
C ALA A 147 1.46 8.88 0.58
N VAL A 148 1.84 8.18 1.65
CA VAL A 148 1.00 8.02 2.86
C VAL A 148 0.91 9.32 3.63
N GLU A 149 2.03 10.02 3.79
CA GLU A 149 2.04 11.33 4.47
C GLU A 149 1.26 12.40 3.70
N GLN A 150 1.32 12.35 2.37
CA GLN A 150 0.59 13.26 1.48
C GLN A 150 -0.88 12.87 1.28
N PHE A 151 -1.30 11.72 1.82
CA PHE A 151 -2.66 11.25 1.65
C PHE A 151 -3.67 12.25 2.22
N ILE A 152 -4.72 12.51 1.43
CA ILE A 152 -5.83 13.39 1.78
C ILE A 152 -6.70 12.68 2.82
N ASP A 153 -6.42 13.01 4.07
CA ASP A 153 -7.13 12.48 5.23
C ASP A 153 -8.39 13.32 5.51
N PHE A 154 -9.43 12.73 6.10
CA PHE A 154 -10.67 13.43 6.44
C PHE A 154 -10.42 14.69 7.28
N CYS A 155 -9.39 14.64 8.14
CA CYS A 155 -8.99 15.78 8.96
C CYS A 155 -8.31 16.90 8.16
N LYS A 156 -7.58 16.56 7.08
CA LYS A 156 -6.81 17.49 6.22
C LYS A 156 -7.67 18.23 5.20
N ASP A 157 -8.80 17.65 4.82
CA ASP A 157 -9.73 18.18 3.80
C ASP A 157 -10.55 19.42 4.27
N GLY A 158 -10.05 20.18 5.25
CA GLY A 158 -10.67 21.41 5.77
C GLY A 158 -11.90 21.20 6.64
N ALA A 159 -12.35 19.96 6.85
CA ALA A 159 -13.49 19.64 7.71
C ALA A 159 -13.16 19.74 9.21
N CYS A 160 -11.89 19.55 9.59
CA CYS A 160 -11.42 19.66 10.97
C CYS A 160 -10.72 21.02 11.16
N LYS A 161 -11.51 22.08 11.43
CA LYS A 161 -10.96 23.38 11.86
C LYS A 161 -10.14 23.19 13.13
N GLY A 162 -8.82 23.15 13.00
CA GLY A 162 -7.85 23.09 14.12
C GLY A 162 -7.01 21.81 14.23
N CYS A 163 -7.10 20.88 13.27
CA CYS A 163 -6.49 19.54 13.42
C CYS A 163 -5.31 19.27 12.47
N CYS A 164 -4.88 20.24 11.67
CA CYS A 164 -3.79 20.04 10.71
C CYS A 164 -2.67 21.06 10.93
N PRO A 165 -1.43 20.59 11.14
CA PRO A 165 -0.27 21.45 10.99
C PRO A 165 -0.20 21.98 9.56
N GLU A 166 0.17 23.24 9.44
CA GLU A 166 0.40 23.96 8.18
C GLU A 166 1.34 23.17 7.25
N ASP A 167 1.13 23.30 5.94
CA ASP A 167 1.83 22.61 4.85
C ASP A 167 3.34 22.43 5.12
N ASP A 168 3.71 21.24 5.59
CA ASP A 168 5.10 20.91 5.85
C ASP A 168 5.80 20.65 4.50
N CYS A 169 6.35 21.73 3.94
CA CYS A 169 7.13 21.76 2.71
C CYS A 169 8.53 21.13 2.90
N THR A 170 8.61 20.04 3.65
CA THR A 170 9.83 19.31 3.93
C THR A 170 10.22 18.45 2.73
N SER A 171 11.48 18.53 2.33
CA SER A 171 12.04 17.72 1.23
C SER A 171 11.88 16.23 1.53
N MET A 172 11.63 15.42 0.49
CA MET A 172 11.55 13.95 0.62
C MET A 172 12.82 13.31 1.24
N LEU A 173 13.95 14.02 1.18
CA LEU A 173 15.22 13.56 1.74
C LEU A 173 15.37 13.83 3.23
N ASP A 174 14.60 14.78 3.76
CA ASP A 174 14.64 15.17 5.17
C ASP A 174 13.56 14.44 5.99
N LYS A 175 12.68 13.71 5.29
CA LYS A 175 11.62 12.89 5.87
C LYS A 175 12.17 11.55 6.34
N GLU A 176 11.55 11.01 7.38
CA GLU A 176 11.92 9.71 7.91
C GLU A 176 11.69 8.62 6.85
N PHE A 177 12.69 7.76 6.65
CA PHE A 177 12.59 6.62 5.76
C PHE A 177 12.40 5.36 6.60
N PRO A 178 11.15 4.90 6.81
CA PRO A 178 10.85 3.84 7.76
C PRO A 178 11.44 2.50 7.29
N LEU A 179 12.53 2.12 7.95
CA LEU A 179 13.26 0.88 7.74
C LEU A 179 14.00 0.51 9.04
N ASP A 180 13.96 -0.76 9.42
CA ASP A 180 14.71 -1.23 10.59
C ASP A 180 16.23 -1.03 10.41
N ASN A 181 16.90 -0.64 11.49
CA ASN A 181 18.32 -0.28 11.47
C ASN A 181 19.23 -1.40 10.93
N ASP A 182 18.89 -2.66 11.17
CA ASP A 182 19.61 -3.83 10.67
C ASP A 182 19.50 -4.01 9.14
N LEU A 183 18.47 -3.42 8.53
CA LEU A 183 18.24 -3.46 7.09
C LEU A 183 18.86 -2.26 6.35
N ILE A 184 19.24 -1.18 7.06
CA ILE A 184 19.75 0.06 6.45
C ILE A 184 21.04 -0.20 5.67
N GLU A 185 22.03 -0.84 6.27
CA GLU A 185 23.32 -1.11 5.60
C GLU A 185 23.09 -1.93 4.32
N ARG A 186 22.27 -2.97 4.40
CA ARG A 186 21.91 -3.82 3.26
C ARG A 186 21.18 -3.02 2.18
N ALA A 187 20.29 -2.10 2.57
CA ALA A 187 19.58 -1.22 1.64
C ALA A 187 20.54 -0.28 0.91
N VAL A 188 21.49 0.33 1.62
CA VAL A 188 22.50 1.22 1.03
C VAL A 188 23.37 0.48 0.03
N LEU A 189 23.89 -0.70 0.39
CA LEU A 189 24.71 -1.50 -0.52
C LEU A 189 23.96 -1.90 -1.79
N MET A 190 22.71 -2.35 -1.66
CA MET A 190 21.88 -2.70 -2.82
C MET A 190 21.54 -1.49 -3.68
N ALA A 191 21.25 -0.34 -3.07
CA ALA A 191 21.01 0.90 -3.81
C ALA A 191 22.28 1.36 -4.56
N MET A 192 23.45 1.30 -3.93
CA MET A 192 24.74 1.61 -4.59
C MET A 192 25.00 0.71 -5.78
N GLN A 193 24.79 -0.60 -5.64
CA GLN A 193 24.94 -1.55 -6.72
C GLN A 193 24.02 -1.21 -7.91
N GLU A 194 22.75 -0.91 -7.65
CA GLU A 194 21.80 -0.56 -8.71
C GLU A 194 22.07 0.81 -9.35
N LEU A 195 22.59 1.78 -8.60
CA LEU A 195 22.84 3.13 -9.08
C LEU A 195 24.17 3.28 -9.82
N ILE A 196 25.19 2.49 -9.46
CA ILE A 196 26.55 2.62 -10.00
C ILE A 196 26.84 1.52 -11.01
N GLU A 197 26.62 0.25 -10.65
CA GLU A 197 27.09 -0.87 -11.47
C GLU A 197 26.18 -1.16 -12.66
N LEU A 198 24.85 -1.05 -12.50
CA LEU A 198 23.92 -1.34 -13.60
C LEU A 198 24.05 -0.32 -14.73
N PRO A 199 24.07 1.01 -14.48
CA PRO A 199 24.31 1.97 -15.55
C PRO A 199 25.69 1.82 -16.16
N ALA A 200 26.75 1.60 -15.38
CA ALA A 200 28.11 1.43 -15.89
C ALA A 200 28.28 0.20 -16.81
N LYS A 201 27.52 -0.89 -16.54
CA LYS A 201 27.46 -2.07 -17.40
C LYS A 201 26.65 -1.84 -18.67
N LEU A 202 25.62 -0.99 -18.62
CA LEU A 202 24.79 -0.62 -19.78
C LEU A 202 25.43 0.46 -20.67
N THR A 203 26.26 1.35 -20.12
CA THR A 203 27.03 2.36 -20.86
C THR A 203 28.32 1.84 -21.48
N LYS A 204 28.64 0.55 -21.30
CA LYS A 204 29.51 -0.13 -22.28
C LYS A 204 28.70 -0.31 -23.56
N GLU A 205 28.54 0.78 -24.30
CA GLU A 205 28.03 0.73 -25.65
C GLU A 205 29.01 -0.13 -26.47
N ASP A 206 28.49 -1.20 -27.07
CA ASP A 206 29.15 -1.86 -28.19
C ASP A 206 29.35 -0.78 -29.27
N ALA A 207 30.56 -0.23 -29.36
CA ALA A 207 30.94 0.73 -30.41
C ALA A 207 31.00 0.09 -31.81
N SER A 208 30.77 -1.21 -31.90
CA SER A 208 30.73 -1.99 -33.14
C SER A 208 29.63 -3.03 -33.05
N SER A 209 28.69 -3.01 -34.01
CA SER A 209 27.74 -4.10 -34.22
C SER A 209 28.34 -5.19 -35.11
N ASP A 210 29.61 -5.56 -34.92
CA ASP A 210 30.23 -6.61 -35.72
C ASP A 210 30.21 -7.93 -34.95
N THR A 211 29.42 -8.87 -35.45
CA THR A 211 29.29 -10.26 -34.94
C THR A 211 30.51 -11.12 -35.28
N ARG A 212 31.69 -10.50 -35.31
CA ARG A 212 32.98 -11.10 -35.61
C ARG A 212 34.00 -10.46 -34.72
N ASP A 213 34.12 -10.95 -33.50
CA ASP A 213 35.42 -10.94 -32.84
C ASP A 213 35.68 -12.22 -32.06
N ASN A 214 36.91 -12.69 -32.26
CA ASN A 214 37.37 -14.04 -32.10
C ASN A 214 37.45 -14.50 -30.64
N LEU A 215 37.12 -15.78 -30.44
CA LEU A 215 37.70 -16.62 -29.41
C LEU A 215 39.23 -16.68 -29.57
N THR A 216 39.97 -15.67 -29.12
CA THR A 216 41.42 -15.83 -28.92
C THR A 216 41.96 -14.84 -27.89
N GLN A 217 42.59 -15.42 -26.87
CA GLN A 217 43.53 -14.82 -25.91
C GLN A 217 42.96 -14.27 -24.58
N GLU A 218 42.52 -15.19 -23.72
CA GLU A 218 42.89 -15.12 -22.30
C GLU A 218 43.93 -16.22 -22.02
N SER A 219 45.21 -15.84 -22.11
CA SER A 219 46.35 -16.63 -21.66
C SER A 219 47.46 -15.65 -21.32
N LYS A 220 47.47 -15.21 -20.05
CA LYS A 220 48.62 -15.10 -19.15
C LYS A 220 48.23 -14.43 -17.84
#